data_AF-A0A7J9NX32-F1
#
_entry.id   AF-A0A7J9NX32-F1
#
_cell.length_a   1.000
_cell.length_b   1.000
_cell.length_c   1.000
_cell.angle_alpha   90.00
_cell.angle_beta   90.00
_cell.angle_gamma   90.00
#
_symmetry.space_group_name_H-M   'P 1'
#
loop_
_entity.id
_entity.type
_entity.pdbx_description
1 polymer ?
#
loop_
_entity_poly.entity_id
_entity_poly.type
_entity_poly.pdbx_seq_one_letter_code
_entity_poly.pdbx_strand_id
1 'polypeptide(L)'
;MSYEKGFIKYIIKTPLTLVGFASMYIFGGTILTIFHTISELFSGHFVNAFLEYFLLSALPPTSISQVVVQTAIGSTIAGIKWYVAMKNRQFRSYSF
;
A
#
# COMPACT_ATOMS: atom_id res chain seq x y z
N MET A 1 -14.14 19.22 -4.89
CA MET A 1 -13.31 18.41 -5.82
C MET A 1 -13.95 17.02 -5.87
N SER A 2 -14.23 16.45 -7.05
CA SER A 2 -14.79 15.08 -7.14
C SER A 2 -13.87 14.08 -6.44
N TYR A 3 -14.44 13.03 -5.80
CA TYR A 3 -13.67 11.97 -5.15
C TYR A 3 -12.69 11.28 -6.09
N GLU A 4 -13.05 11.13 -7.36
CA GLU A 4 -12.19 10.53 -8.38
C GLU A 4 -10.93 11.37 -8.60
N LYS A 5 -11.11 12.70 -8.71
CA LYS A 5 -9.98 13.63 -8.81
C LYS A 5 -9.13 13.60 -7.53
N GLY A 6 -9.76 13.45 -6.36
CA GLY A 6 -9.07 13.33 -5.08
C GLY A 6 -8.24 12.05 -4.98
N PHE A 7 -8.78 10.94 -5.46
CA PHE A 7 -8.12 9.64 -5.53
C PHE A 7 -6.88 9.68 -6.44
N ILE A 8 -7.02 10.19 -7.66
CA ILE A 8 -5.89 10.35 -8.59
C ILE A 8 -4.82 11.26 -8.00
N LYS A 9 -5.23 12.38 -7.37
CA LYS A 9 -4.30 13.28 -6.68
C LYS A 9 -3.56 12.56 -5.55
N TYR A 10 -4.24 11.69 -4.80
CA TYR A 10 -3.63 10.94 -3.71
C TYR A 10 -2.57 9.96 -4.23
N ILE A 11 -2.90 9.16 -5.25
CA ILE A 11 -1.97 8.18 -5.84
C ILE A 11 -0.72 8.87 -6.39
N ILE A 12 -0.88 9.99 -7.09
CA ILE A 12 0.24 10.66 -7.78
C ILE A 12 1.03 11.54 -6.81
N LYS A 13 0.37 12.37 -6.00
CA LYS A 13 1.08 13.40 -5.22
C LYS A 13 1.70 12.89 -3.92
N THR A 14 1.10 11.87 -3.30
CA THR A 14 1.61 11.35 -2.03
C THR A 14 3.03 10.76 -2.15
N PRO A 15 3.34 9.89 -3.15
CA PRO A 15 4.68 9.36 -3.32
C PRO A 15 5.70 10.38 -3.85
N LEU A 16 5.30 11.60 -4.22
CA LEU A 16 6.23 12.67 -4.61
C LEU A 16 6.80 13.44 -3.42
N THR A 17 6.27 13.21 -2.21
CA THR A 17 6.82 13.76 -0.96
C THR A 17 7.78 12.75 -0.34
N LEU A 18 8.85 13.20 0.32
CA LEU A 18 9.84 12.27 0.89
C LEU A 18 9.22 11.30 1.92
N VAL A 19 8.39 11.83 2.83
CA VAL A 19 7.69 11.02 3.84
C VAL A 19 6.61 10.14 3.21
N GLY A 20 5.85 10.68 2.25
CA GLY A 20 4.81 9.91 1.57
C GLY A 20 5.39 8.79 0.71
N PHE A 21 6.53 9.03 0.03
CA PHE A 21 7.28 8.02 -0.69
C PHE A 21 7.70 6.88 0.23
N ALA A 22 8.42 7.19 1.32
CA ALA A 22 8.87 6.19 2.28
C ALA A 22 7.69 5.40 2.87
N SER A 23 6.59 6.07 3.19
CA SER A 23 5.38 5.42 3.71
C SER A 23 4.75 4.48 2.69
N MET A 24 4.61 4.89 1.43
CA MET A 24 4.04 4.05 0.37
C MET A 24 4.96 2.90 -0.01
N TYR A 25 6.27 3.12 0.02
CA TYR A 25 7.28 2.09 -0.17
C TYR A 25 7.17 1.00 0.90
N ILE A 26 7.23 1.37 2.19
CA ILE A 26 7.13 0.42 3.31
C ILE A 26 5.79 -0.31 3.28
N PHE A 27 4.69 0.43 3.11
CA PHE A 27 3.34 -0.15 3.08
C PHE A 27 3.16 -1.12 1.90
N GLY A 28 3.60 -0.73 0.70
CA GLY A 28 3.58 -1.58 -0.48
C GLY A 28 4.49 -2.80 -0.35
N GLY A 29 5.67 -2.65 0.27
CA GLY A 29 6.56 -3.75 0.62
C GLY A 29 5.91 -4.75 1.58
N THR A 30 5.13 -4.29 2.56
CA THR A 30 4.34 -5.15 3.43
C THR A 30 3.29 -5.93 2.64
N ILE A 31 2.52 -5.27 1.77
CA ILE A 31 1.51 -5.92 0.92
C ILE A 31 2.15 -6.99 0.03
N LEU A 32 3.27 -6.65 -0.61
CA LEU A 32 4.00 -7.55 -1.49
C LEU A 32 4.53 -8.75 -0.72
N THR A 33 5.02 -8.53 0.51
CA THR A 33 5.46 -9.62 1.39
C THR A 33 4.30 -10.56 1.74
N ILE A 34 3.15 -10.02 2.16
CA ILE A 34 1.96 -10.85 2.44
C ILE A 34 1.61 -11.69 1.22
N PHE A 35 1.66 -11.10 0.02
CA PHE A 35 1.36 -11.83 -1.21
C PHE A 35 2.36 -12.97 -1.48
N HIS A 36 3.65 -12.74 -1.26
CA HIS A 36 4.69 -13.75 -1.44
C HIS A 36 4.69 -14.85 -0.37
N THR A 37 4.22 -14.55 0.84
CA THR A 37 4.22 -15.51 1.95
C THR A 37 2.85 -16.11 2.22
N ILE A 38 1.84 -15.80 1.38
CA ILE A 38 0.47 -16.27 1.58
C ILE A 38 0.35 -17.81 1.53
N SER A 39 1.22 -18.49 0.79
CA SER A 39 1.28 -19.95 0.76
C SER A 39 1.66 -20.56 2.11
N GLU A 40 2.43 -19.83 2.91
CA GLU A 40 2.88 -20.26 4.24
C GLU A 40 1.84 -20.01 5.33
N LEU A 41 0.69 -19.40 5.01
CA LEU A 41 -0.36 -19.11 5.97
C LEU A 41 -0.90 -20.38 6.65
N PHE A 42 -0.93 -21.50 5.91
CA PHE A 42 -1.43 -22.79 6.39
C PHE A 42 -0.33 -23.75 6.83
N SER A 43 0.95 -23.41 6.63
CA SER A 43 2.09 -24.26 7.00
C SER A 43 2.53 -24.07 8.47
N GLY A 44 1.98 -23.08 9.18
CA GLY A 44 2.39 -22.71 10.53
C GLY A 44 3.68 -21.89 10.59
N HIS A 45 4.35 -21.66 9.45
CA HIS A 45 5.61 -20.91 9.35
C HIS A 45 5.45 -19.49 8.80
N PHE A 46 4.21 -19.04 8.58
CA PHE A 46 3.89 -17.73 7.99
C PHE A 46 4.65 -16.56 8.59
N VAL A 47 4.72 -16.46 9.93
CA VAL A 47 5.36 -15.33 10.60
C VAL A 47 6.86 -15.27 10.30
N ASN A 48 7.54 -16.42 10.30
CA ASN A 48 8.96 -16.48 9.96
C ASN A 48 9.17 -16.13 8.48
N ALA A 49 8.41 -16.74 7.58
CA ALA A 49 8.50 -16.45 6.15
C ALA A 49 8.23 -14.97 5.85
N PHE A 50 7.24 -14.38 6.52
CA PHE A 50 6.92 -12.97 6.43
C PHE A 50 8.09 -12.09 6.87
N LEU A 51 8.64 -12.34 8.07
CA LEU A 51 9.75 -11.54 8.59
C LEU A 51 11.00 -11.68 7.72
N GLU A 52 11.31 -12.90 7.28
CA GLU A 52 12.45 -13.18 6.40
C GLU A 52 12.33 -12.41 5.09
N TYR A 53 11.21 -12.56 4.39
CA TYR A 53 11.00 -11.85 3.13
C TYR A 53 10.92 -10.32 3.33
N PHE A 54 10.23 -9.84 4.37
CA PHE A 54 10.09 -8.41 4.62
C PHE A 54 11.43 -7.74 4.89
N LEU A 55 12.24 -8.33 5.79
CA LEU A 55 13.50 -7.76 6.25
C LEU A 55 14.66 -7.97 5.28
N LEU A 56 14.65 -9.04 4.48
CA LEU A 56 15.76 -9.38 3.58
C LEU A 56 15.50 -9.06 2.12
N SER A 57 14.25 -8.87 1.71
CA SER A 57 13.91 -8.66 0.30
C SER A 57 12.99 -7.47 0.06
N ALA A 58 11.99 -7.22 0.92
CA ALA A 58 11.06 -6.11 0.69
C ALA A 58 11.63 -4.75 1.13
N LEU A 59 12.19 -4.66 2.34
CA LEU A 59 12.75 -3.44 2.95
C LEU A 59 14.12 -3.02 2.41
N PRO A 60 15.12 -3.93 2.27
CA PRO A 60 16.28 -3.66 1.47
C PRO A 60 15.88 -3.96 0.03
N PRO A 61 15.68 -2.93 -0.83
CA PRO A 61 15.27 -3.18 -2.18
C PRO A 61 16.37 -3.90 -2.93
N THR A 62 16.03 -5.01 -3.57
CA THR A 62 16.95 -5.76 -4.43
C THR A 62 17.20 -5.06 -5.77
N SER A 63 16.32 -4.12 -6.14
CA SER A 63 16.40 -3.37 -7.40
C SER A 63 15.57 -2.08 -7.37
N ILE A 64 15.89 -1.13 -8.25
CA ILE A 64 15.13 0.12 -8.43
C ILE A 64 13.69 -0.17 -8.88
N SER A 65 13.49 -1.18 -9.74
CA SER A 65 12.16 -1.58 -10.19
C SER A 65 11.28 -2.00 -9.02
N GLN A 66 11.84 -2.71 -8.04
CA GLN A 66 11.12 -3.12 -6.83
C GLN A 66 10.66 -1.91 -6.00
N VAL A 67 11.50 -0.87 -5.87
CA VAL A 67 11.14 0.38 -5.19
C VAL A 67 9.94 1.05 -5.86
N VAL A 68 9.97 1.14 -7.19
CA VAL A 68 8.87 1.74 -7.98
C VAL A 68 7.58 0.92 -7.83
N VAL A 69 7.67 -0.40 -7.95
CA VAL A 69 6.51 -1.30 -7.85
C VAL A 69 5.90 -1.26 -6.44
N GLN A 70 6.71 -1.37 -5.38
CA GLN A 70 6.21 -1.29 -4.01
C GLN A 70 5.53 0.06 -3.76
N THR A 71 6.15 1.16 -4.17
CA THR A 71 5.56 2.50 -4.01
C THR A 71 4.24 2.63 -4.78
N ALA A 72 4.15 2.10 -5.99
CA ALA A 72 2.94 2.11 -6.81
C ALA A 72 1.82 1.26 -6.20
N ILE A 73 2.14 0.07 -5.67
CA ILE A 73 1.18 -0.78 -4.95
C ILE A 73 0.67 -0.06 -3.69
N GLY A 74 1.59 0.47 -2.88
CA GLY A 74 1.26 1.17 -1.65
C GLY A 74 0.37 2.38 -1.89
N SER A 75 0.72 3.22 -2.87
CA SER A 75 -0.05 4.43 -3.21
C SER A 75 -1.43 4.10 -3.76
N THR A 76 -1.54 3.05 -4.58
CA THR A 76 -2.83 2.59 -5.13
C THR A 76 -3.75 2.08 -4.04
N ILE A 77 -3.29 1.18 -3.17
CA ILE A 77 -4.11 0.63 -2.09
C ILE A 77 -4.49 1.70 -1.07
N ALA A 78 -3.56 2.58 -0.70
CA ALA A 78 -3.85 3.71 0.18
C ALA A 78 -4.88 4.67 -0.44
N GLY A 79 -4.74 4.95 -1.74
CA GLY A 79 -5.71 5.71 -2.51
C GLY A 79 -7.10 5.08 -2.50
N ILE A 80 -7.21 3.77 -2.71
CA ILE A 80 -8.50 3.05 -2.71
C ILE A 80 -9.15 3.15 -1.33
N LYS A 81 -8.38 2.91 -0.26
CA LYS A 81 -8.86 3.07 1.11
C LYS A 81 -9.37 4.49 1.39
N TRP A 82 -8.65 5.51 0.93
CA TRP A 82 -9.07 6.89 1.05
C TRP A 82 -10.37 7.16 0.28
N TYR A 83 -10.47 6.68 -0.97
CA TYR A 83 -11.64 6.87 -1.82
C TYR A 83 -12.90 6.25 -1.19
N VAL A 84 -12.82 5.01 -0.70
CA VAL A 84 -13.92 4.32 -0.02
C VAL A 84 -14.33 5.09 1.25
N ALA A 85 -13.37 5.52 2.06
CA ALA A 85 -13.66 6.29 3.27
C ALA A 85 -14.38 7.61 2.96
N MET A 86 -13.98 8.32 1.91
CA MET A 86 -14.59 9.58 1.51
C MET A 86 -15.98 9.40 0.91
N LYS A 87 -16.17 8.39 0.05
CA LYS A 87 -17.49 8.01 -0.48
C LYS A 87 -18.47 7.67 0.65
N ASN A 88 -18.04 6.88 1.63
CA ASN A 88 -18.86 6.51 2.78
C ASN A 88 -19.22 7.68 3.69
N ARG A 89 -18.33 8.67 3.85
CA ARG A 89 -18.64 9.91 4.57
C ARG A 89 -19.75 10.69 3.88
N GLN A 90 -19.71 10.78 2.55
CA GLN A 90 -20.75 11.47 1.79
C GLN A 90 -22.14 10.87 2.02
N PHE A 91 -22.26 9.54 1.90
CA PHE A 91 -23.54 8.85 2.07
C PHE A 91 -24.17 9.13 3.44
N ARG A 92 -23.37 9.19 4.51
CA ARG A 92 -23.87 9.53 5.87
C ARG A 92 -24.29 10.99 6.02
N SER A 93 -23.72 11.91 5.23
CA SER A 93 -24.11 13.33 5.29
C SER A 93 -25.44 13.61 4.60
N TYR A 94 -25.91 12.73 3.70
CA TYR A 94 -27.19 12.86 3.00
C TYR A 94 -28.32 12.02 3.60
N SER A 95 -28.06 11.26 4.67
CA SER A 95 -29.06 10.42 5.35
C SER A 95 -29.74 11.12 6.53
N PHE A 96 -29.85 12.44 6.49
CA PHE A 96 -30.58 13.26 7.47
C PHE A 96 -31.67 14.07 6.76
#